data_AF-A0A426Y8B0-F1
#
_entry.id   AF-A0A426Y8B0-F1
#
_cell.length_a   1.000
_cell.length_b   1.000
_cell.length_c   1.000
_cell.angle_alpha   90.00
_cell.angle_beta   90.00
_cell.angle_gamma   90.00
#
_symmetry.space_group_name_H-M   'P 1'
#
loop_
_entity.id
_entity.type
_entity.pdbx_description
1 polymer ?
#
loop_
_entity_poly.entity_id
_entity_poly.type
_entity_poly.pdbx_seq_one_letter_code
_entity_poly.pdbx_strand_id
1 'polypeptide(L)'
;MQALLHICRDGCRTIGPHDKMPKDSETTCKYAACKGIESLVRHFKGCRIRVPGGCVHCKRMWQILRLHSQMCSEPDLCKVPLCRFADHQ
;
A
#
# COMPACT_ATOMS: atom_id res chain seq x y z
N MET A 1 8.92 -4.75 -5.00
CA MET A 1 8.11 -5.11 -3.81
C MET A 1 8.46 -4.33 -2.55
N GLN A 2 9.74 -3.99 -2.31
CA GLN A 2 10.18 -3.47 -1.00
C GLN A 2 9.50 -2.19 -0.51
N ALA A 3 9.06 -1.30 -1.41
CA ALA A 3 8.30 -0.09 -1.03
C ALA A 3 6.95 -0.39 -0.36
N LEU A 4 6.27 -1.48 -0.77
CA LEU A 4 5.00 -1.89 -0.16
C LEU A 4 5.22 -2.41 1.26
N LEU A 5 6.24 -3.25 1.45
CA LEU A 5 6.66 -3.72 2.76
C LEU A 5 7.12 -2.57 3.65
N HIS A 6 7.91 -1.63 3.11
CA HIS A 6 8.34 -0.46 3.85
C HIS A 6 7.17 0.36 4.39
N ILE A 7 6.13 0.61 3.56
CA ILE A 7 4.94 1.36 4.00
C ILE A 7 4.11 0.56 5.00
N CYS A 8 3.89 -0.74 4.77
CA CYS A 8 2.97 -1.55 5.59
C CYS A 8 3.61 -2.13 6.86
N ARG A 9 4.92 -2.38 6.87
CA ARG A 9 5.65 -3.02 7.98
C ARG A 9 6.44 -2.02 8.80
N ASP A 10 7.32 -1.27 8.13
CA ASP A 10 8.31 -0.40 8.77
C ASP A 10 7.75 1.00 9.04
N GLY A 11 6.72 1.38 8.28
CA GLY A 11 6.22 2.74 8.23
C GLY A 11 7.19 3.63 7.46
N CYS A 12 6.65 4.45 6.58
CA CYS A 12 7.47 5.41 5.85
C CYS A 12 7.38 6.76 6.55
N ARG A 13 8.51 7.26 7.08
CA ARG A 13 8.57 8.50 7.88
C ARG A 13 8.19 9.77 7.09
N THR A 14 8.20 9.70 5.76
CA THR A 14 7.71 10.78 4.89
C THR A 14 6.21 10.76 4.66
N ILE A 15 5.53 9.71 5.09
CA ILE A 15 4.12 9.45 4.83
C ILE A 15 3.35 9.86 6.10
N GLY A 16 3.06 11.15 6.19
CA GLY A 16 2.35 11.76 7.31
C GLY A 16 0.83 11.51 7.28
N PRO A 17 0.10 11.84 8.37
CA PRO A 17 -1.36 11.89 8.37
C PRO A 17 -1.87 12.87 7.31
N HIS A 18 -3.08 12.62 6.80
CA HIS A 18 -3.70 13.28 5.63
C HIS A 18 -3.70 14.82 5.70
N ASP A 19 -3.69 15.39 6.91
CA ASP A 19 -3.79 16.84 7.16
C ASP A 19 -2.46 17.55 7.43
N LYS A 20 -1.31 16.85 7.35
CA LYS A 20 0.00 17.48 7.60
C LYS A 20 0.91 17.33 6.38
N MET A 21 1.13 18.46 5.68
CA MET A 21 2.24 18.62 4.74
C MET A 21 3.53 18.15 5.44
N PRO A 22 4.33 17.24 4.83
CA PRO A 22 5.64 16.89 5.36
C PRO A 22 6.45 18.18 5.53
N LYS A 23 6.92 18.46 6.76
CA LYS A 23 7.86 19.55 6.99
C LYS A 23 9.11 19.27 6.16
N ASP A 24 9.55 20.26 5.39
CA ASP A 24 10.70 20.24 4.47
C ASP A 24 12.05 19.83 5.08
N SER A 25 12.13 19.53 6.38
CA SER A 25 13.34 19.01 7.02
C SER A 25 13.40 17.48 6.93
N GLU A 26 13.93 17.02 5.80
CA GLU A 26 15.09 16.12 5.74
C GLU A 26 14.91 14.63 6.06
N THR A 27 14.07 13.92 5.30
CA THR A 27 14.40 12.52 4.92
C THR A 27 13.63 12.13 3.67
N THR A 28 14.20 12.26 2.48
CA THR A 28 13.57 11.68 1.27
C THR A 28 13.55 10.16 1.41
N CYS A 29 12.37 9.53 1.35
CA CYS A 29 12.28 8.07 1.36
C CYS A 29 13.10 7.52 0.18
N LYS A 30 14.02 6.60 0.46
CA LYS A 30 14.90 5.98 -0.55
C LYS A 30 14.14 5.19 -1.62
N TYR A 31 12.87 4.88 -1.36
CA TYR A 31 12.00 4.18 -2.30
C TYR A 31 11.13 5.18 -3.05
N ALA A 32 11.49 5.51 -4.28
CA ALA A 32 10.71 6.41 -5.15
C ALA A 32 9.24 5.97 -5.31
N ALA A 33 8.98 4.65 -5.27
CA ALA A 33 7.63 4.09 -5.36
C ALA A 33 6.75 4.37 -4.13
N CYS A 34 7.30 4.82 -2.99
CA CYS A 34 6.53 5.03 -1.76
C CYS A 34 5.44 6.08 -1.92
N LYS A 35 5.70 7.20 -2.63
CA LYS A 35 4.68 8.23 -2.88
C LYS A 35 3.49 7.67 -3.67
N GLY A 36 3.77 6.87 -4.70
CA GLY A 36 2.72 6.24 -5.52
C GLY A 36 1.90 5.21 -4.74
N ILE A 37 2.57 4.36 -3.95
CA ILE A 37 1.89 3.34 -3.13
C ILE A 37 1.09 3.97 -1.99
N GLU A 38 1.60 5.03 -1.35
CA GLU A 38 0.86 5.79 -0.34
C GLU A 38 -0.48 6.31 -0.88
N SER A 39 -0.46 6.94 -2.05
CA SER A 39 -1.67 7.46 -2.70
C SER A 39 -2.70 6.34 -2.93
N LEU A 40 -2.24 5.17 -3.41
CA LEU A 40 -3.08 4.00 -3.59
C LEU A 40 -3.63 3.46 -2.26
N VAL A 41 -2.81 3.37 -1.20
CA VAL A 41 -3.24 2.94 0.14
C VAL A 41 -4.30 3.87 0.72
N ARG A 42 -4.08 5.19 0.65
CA ARG A 42 -5.03 6.21 1.14
C ARG A 42 -6.35 6.12 0.38
N HIS A 43 -6.29 6.06 -0.94
CA HIS A 43 -7.46 5.87 -1.78
C HIS A 43 -8.19 4.57 -1.42
N PHE A 44 -7.47 3.45 -1.31
CA PHE A 44 -8.05 2.14 -1.05
C PHE A 44 -8.81 2.06 0.27
N LYS A 45 -8.32 2.74 1.32
CA LYS A 45 -9.02 2.85 2.61
C LYS A 45 -10.33 3.65 2.52
N GLY A 46 -10.37 4.69 1.68
CA GLY A 46 -11.51 5.62 1.60
C GLY A 46 -12.50 5.34 0.47
N CYS A 47 -12.13 4.53 -0.52
CA CYS A 47 -12.92 4.34 -1.74
C CYS A 47 -14.18 3.50 -1.47
N ARG A 48 -15.33 4.03 -1.89
CA ARG A 48 -16.66 3.39 -1.72
C ARG A 48 -17.22 2.79 -3.00
N ILE A 49 -16.51 2.90 -4.12
CA ILE A 49 -16.97 2.41 -5.42
C ILE A 49 -16.81 0.87 -5.46
N ARG A 50 -17.93 0.14 -5.34
CA ARG A 50 -17.98 -1.34 -5.29
C ARG A 50 -18.75 -1.99 -6.46
N VAL A 51 -19.00 -1.24 -7.53
CA VAL A 51 -19.97 -1.55 -8.61
C VAL A 51 -19.30 -1.96 -9.94
N PRO A 52 -20.05 -2.49 -10.94
CA PRO A 52 -19.49 -2.97 -12.21
C PRO A 52 -18.73 -1.86 -12.95
N GLY A 53 -17.48 -2.15 -13.33
CA GLY A 53 -16.51 -1.18 -13.84
C GLY A 53 -15.42 -0.81 -12.83
N GLY A 54 -15.75 -0.80 -11.52
CA GLY A 54 -14.81 -0.64 -10.41
C GLY A 54 -13.99 0.66 -10.40
N CYS A 55 -13.32 0.95 -9.28
CA CYS A 55 -12.33 2.03 -9.26
C CYS A 55 -10.97 1.56 -9.81
N VAL A 56 -10.40 2.30 -10.76
CA VAL A 56 -9.10 1.99 -11.36
C VAL A 56 -7.95 1.99 -10.34
N HIS A 57 -7.97 2.89 -9.37
CA HIS A 57 -6.95 2.96 -8.32
C HIS A 57 -7.05 1.76 -7.37
N CYS A 58 -8.27 1.37 -7.00
CA CYS A 58 -8.50 0.14 -6.24
C CYS A 58 -8.04 -1.08 -7.01
N LYS A 59 -8.37 -1.18 -8.31
CA LYS A 59 -7.92 -2.29 -9.17
C LYS A 59 -6.40 -2.39 -9.21
N ARG A 60 -5.69 -1.27 -9.36
CA ARG A 60 -4.23 -1.22 -9.34
C ARG A 60 -3.66 -1.64 -7.99
N MET A 61 -4.26 -1.20 -6.88
CA MET A 61 -3.87 -1.61 -5.54
C MET A 61 -4.05 -3.12 -5.35
N TRP A 62 -5.18 -3.68 -5.78
CA TRP A 62 -5.43 -5.12 -5.74
C TRP A 62 -4.39 -5.93 -6.52
N GLN A 63 -3.99 -5.48 -7.72
CA GLN A 63 -2.94 -6.16 -8.49
C GLN A 63 -1.61 -6.21 -7.72
N ILE A 64 -1.24 -5.11 -7.05
CA ILE A 64 -0.02 -5.03 -6.23
C ILE A 64 -0.09 -5.99 -5.05
N LEU A 65 -1.24 -6.03 -4.36
CA LEU A 65 -1.45 -6.92 -3.20
C LEU A 65 -1.46 -8.40 -3.61
N ARG A 66 -2.08 -8.74 -4.74
CA ARG A 66 -2.09 -10.11 -5.28
C ARG A 66 -0.69 -10.56 -5.66
N LEU A 67 0.05 -9.72 -6.40
CA LEU A 67 1.44 -10.00 -6.74
C LEU A 67 2.31 -10.18 -5.50
N HIS A 68 2.04 -9.40 -4.44
CA HIS A 68 2.73 -9.55 -3.17
C HIS A 68 2.48 -10.90 -2.52
N SER A 69 1.22 -11.29 -2.37
CA SER A 69 0.85 -12.56 -1.77
C SER A 69 1.52 -13.75 -2.48
N GLN A 70 1.55 -13.76 -3.81
CA GLN A 70 2.17 -14.84 -4.59
C GLN A 70 3.68 -14.97 -4.42
N MET A 71 4.37 -13.90 -4.00
CA MET A 71 5.82 -13.89 -3.82
C MET A 71 6.22 -13.79 -2.34
N CYS A 72 5.26 -13.81 -1.40
CA CYS A 72 5.53 -13.66 0.02
C CYS A 72 5.89 -15.01 0.63
N SER A 73 7.14 -15.15 1.09
CA SER A 73 7.62 -16.38 1.73
C SER A 73 7.18 -16.54 3.19
N GLU A 74 6.70 -15.47 3.82
CA GLU A 74 6.36 -15.42 5.26
C GLU A 74 4.99 -14.73 5.48
N PRO A 75 3.88 -15.33 5.01
CA PRO A 75 2.55 -14.70 5.07
C PRO A 75 2.08 -14.41 6.51
N ASP A 76 2.40 -15.27 7.48
CA ASP A 76 2.02 -15.11 8.89
C ASP A 76 2.65 -13.88 9.57
N LEU A 77 3.87 -13.52 9.16
CA LEU A 77 4.58 -12.35 9.69
C LEU A 77 4.34 -11.09 8.85
N CYS A 78 3.65 -11.21 7.72
CA CYS A 78 3.49 -10.12 6.78
C CYS A 78 2.40 -9.14 7.21
N LYS A 79 2.78 -7.85 7.33
CA LYS A 79 1.87 -6.76 7.68
C LYS A 79 1.16 -6.11 6.48
N VAL A 80 1.42 -6.60 5.27
CA VAL A 80 0.75 -6.10 4.05
C VAL A 80 -0.72 -6.52 4.10
N PRO A 81 -1.68 -5.59 3.97
CA PRO A 81 -3.10 -5.93 3.98
C PRO A 81 -3.39 -6.94 2.87
N LEU A 82 -4.28 -7.90 3.15
CA LEU A 82 -4.71 -8.94 2.19
C LEU A 82 -3.65 -9.98 1.82
N CYS A 83 -2.39 -9.85 2.28
CA CYS A 83 -1.37 -10.88 2.09
C CYS A 83 -1.81 -12.23 2.69
N ARG A 84 -2.29 -12.20 3.94
CA ARG A 84 -2.79 -13.37 4.68
C ARG A 84 -4.19 -13.85 4.28
N PHE A 85 -4.93 -13.06 3.50
CA PHE A 85 -6.33 -13.34 3.13
C PHE A 85 -6.46 -13.85 1.68
N ALA A 86 -5.36 -13.88 0.91
CA ALA A 86 -5.37 -14.22 -0.50
C ALA A 86 -5.66 -15.70 -0.81
N ASP A 87 -5.83 -16.54 0.21
CA ASP A 87 -6.24 -17.94 0.08
C ASP A 87 -7.77 -18.14 0.13
N HIS A 88 -8.62 -17.11 0.16
CA HIS A 88 -10.06 -17.34 0.04
C HIS A 88 -10.66 -16.42 -1.04
N GLN A 89 -10.89 -17.05 -2.20
CA GLN A 89 -11.70 -16.54 -3.30
C GLN A 89 -13.17 -16.45 -2.90
#